data_AF-A0A429DIC0-F1
#
_entry.id   AF-A0A429DIC0-F1
#
_cell.length_a   1.000
_cell.length_b   1.000
_cell.length_c   1.000
_cell.angle_alpha   90.00
_cell.angle_beta   90.00
_cell.angle_gamma   90.00
#
_symmetry.space_group_name_H-M   'P 1'
#
loop_
_entity.id
_entity.type
_entity.pdbx_description
1 polymer ?
#
loop_
_entity_poly.entity_id
_entity_poly.type
_entity_poly.pdbx_seq_one_letter_code
_entity_poly.pdbx_strand_id
1 'polypeptide(L)'
;MSRRALSAALIGAVPLTLMAAPAAEAGHRPLRLIGEQIVPNALPYEGTVVGGLSSIDYDPRTGEYALICDDRSALNPARFYTAKFSVDAKGLGPVTFTGTKPLLRPDGTPYPPLAKNDPALPPNMQTIDPEELRVDPWTGRYVWSQEGERSAAARIDPSIREAERDGSYVRDLPIPANEKMAETAGPRQNLALEGLTFAGFGSLVASSVEGPLLQDGPEANTTSGALSRITVQSRFGPVLAQYAYPQEKVFASPNPPGAFATTGVSALLAVDQADPTRYLVMERSFVTGVGNKIRIYEIDTKGATDILNTPSLADAKKVKPVKKRLLADLADFKLSTVDNVEGMTWGPRLPNGERSLVLVSDNNFSATQVTQFIALAVPSERL
;
A
#
# COMPACT_ATOMS: atom_id res chain seq x y z
N MET A 1 53.17 40.40 59.83
CA MET A 1 52.27 41.45 59.31
C MET A 1 52.53 41.58 57.81
N SER A 2 51.75 40.91 56.98
CA SER A 2 51.97 40.87 55.53
C SER A 2 51.31 42.05 54.83
N ARG A 3 52.05 42.72 53.96
CA ARG A 3 51.53 43.73 53.02
C ARG A 3 51.48 43.11 51.62
N ARG A 4 50.32 43.32 50.99
CA ARG A 4 49.98 42.97 49.61
C ARG A 4 50.83 43.76 48.62
N ALA A 5 51.15 43.14 47.50
CA ALA A 5 51.37 43.82 46.23
C ALA A 5 50.64 43.03 45.13
N LEU A 6 49.69 43.68 44.47
CA LEU A 6 49.01 43.17 43.29
C LEU A 6 49.93 43.33 42.07
N SER A 7 50.08 42.26 41.28
CA SER A 7 50.56 42.34 39.90
C SER A 7 49.46 41.83 38.97
N ALA A 8 49.02 42.71 38.08
CA ALA A 8 48.04 42.45 37.05
C ALA A 8 48.66 41.60 35.93
N ALA A 9 48.02 40.49 35.57
CA ALA A 9 48.34 39.73 34.37
C ALA A 9 47.33 40.08 33.27
N LEU A 10 47.82 40.68 32.17
CA LEU A 10 47.06 40.86 30.93
C LEU A 10 46.76 39.49 30.33
N ILE A 11 45.48 39.14 30.20
CA ILE A 11 45.03 37.99 29.40
C ILE A 11 44.77 38.50 27.99
N GLY A 12 45.64 38.15 27.04
CA GLY A 12 45.42 38.38 25.62
C GLY A 12 44.33 37.45 25.10
N ALA A 13 43.19 38.01 24.69
CA ALA A 13 42.14 37.28 24.00
C ALA A 13 42.53 37.07 22.53
N VAL A 14 42.81 35.82 22.15
CA VAL A 14 42.93 35.41 20.75
C VAL A 14 41.51 35.13 20.23
N PRO A 15 40.99 35.86 19.23
CA PRO A 15 39.72 35.50 18.63
C PRO A 15 39.93 34.25 17.75
N LEU A 16 39.47 33.09 18.22
CA LEU A 16 39.25 31.94 17.34
C LEU A 16 38.08 32.28 16.41
N THR A 17 38.39 32.78 15.22
CA THR A 17 37.43 32.81 14.12
C THR A 17 37.19 31.38 13.66
N LEU A 18 36.11 30.75 14.16
CA LEU A 18 35.54 29.54 13.59
C LEU A 18 35.08 29.87 12.17
N MET A 19 35.89 29.52 11.17
CA MET A 19 35.42 29.43 9.80
C MET A 19 34.47 28.24 9.71
N ALA A 20 33.19 28.48 9.93
CA ALA A 20 32.15 27.56 9.53
C ALA A 20 32.16 27.51 8.00
N ALA A 21 32.77 26.46 7.44
CA ALA A 21 32.56 26.14 6.04
C ALA A 21 31.04 25.96 5.84
N PRO A 22 30.43 26.57 4.80
CA PRO A 22 29.03 26.31 4.51
C PRO A 22 28.89 24.80 4.32
N ALA A 23 28.03 24.18 5.12
CA ALA A 23 27.63 22.80 4.88
C ALA A 23 27.04 22.79 3.47
N ALA A 24 27.74 22.18 2.52
CA ALA A 24 27.15 21.87 1.24
C ALA A 24 25.87 21.11 1.54
N GLU A 25 24.74 21.64 1.09
CA GLU A 25 23.46 20.96 1.16
C GLU A 25 23.61 19.71 0.30
N ALA A 26 24.06 18.61 0.92
CA ALA A 26 24.29 17.36 0.25
C ALA A 26 22.93 16.92 -0.27
N GLY A 27 22.71 17.07 -1.58
CA GLY A 27 21.48 16.67 -2.22
C GLY A 27 21.14 15.23 -1.81
N HIS A 28 19.92 15.00 -1.36
CA HIS A 28 19.46 13.67 -0.94
C HIS A 28 19.79 12.65 -2.04
N ARG A 29 20.41 11.53 -1.69
CA ARG A 29 20.74 10.48 -2.68
C ARG A 29 19.47 10.05 -3.42
N PRO A 30 19.52 9.81 -4.74
CA PRO A 30 18.37 9.31 -5.48
C PRO A 30 18.03 7.88 -5.03
N LEU A 31 16.78 7.48 -5.21
CA LEU A 31 16.42 6.07 -5.17
C LEU A 31 17.13 5.35 -6.32
N ARG A 32 17.46 4.07 -6.11
CA ARG A 32 18.18 3.27 -7.10
C ARG A 32 17.43 1.98 -7.37
N LEU A 33 17.29 1.63 -8.65
CA LEU A 33 16.83 0.29 -9.04
C LEU A 33 17.87 -0.76 -8.61
N ILE A 34 17.46 -1.71 -7.77
CA ILE A 34 18.25 -2.89 -7.40
C ILE A 34 18.13 -3.93 -8.52
N GLY A 35 16.92 -4.17 -9.00
CA GLY A 35 16.66 -5.10 -10.09
C GLY A 35 15.18 -5.37 -10.29
N GLU A 36 14.89 -6.13 -11.34
CA GLU A 36 13.56 -6.64 -11.65
C GLU A 36 13.63 -8.15 -11.93
N GLN A 37 12.52 -8.85 -11.68
CA GLN A 37 12.31 -10.25 -12.05
C GLN A 37 10.91 -10.40 -12.63
N ILE A 38 10.78 -11.18 -13.68
CA ILE A 38 9.48 -11.48 -14.30
C ILE A 38 9.18 -12.96 -14.09
N VAL A 39 8.03 -13.24 -13.51
CA VAL A 39 7.48 -14.60 -13.41
C VAL A 39 6.73 -14.90 -14.71
N PRO A 40 6.92 -16.10 -15.31
CA PRO A 40 6.18 -16.47 -16.51
C PRO A 40 4.67 -16.42 -16.32
N ASN A 41 3.97 -15.89 -17.32
CA ASN A 41 2.50 -15.90 -17.33
C ASN A 41 1.95 -17.33 -17.25
N ALA A 42 0.83 -17.45 -16.55
CA ALA A 42 0.12 -18.72 -16.32
C ALA A 42 1.01 -19.84 -15.75
N LEU A 43 1.99 -19.50 -14.89
CA LEU A 43 2.84 -20.46 -14.22
C LEU A 43 1.99 -21.40 -13.33
N PRO A 44 1.92 -22.71 -13.62
CA PRO A 44 1.24 -23.66 -12.75
C PRO A 44 2.03 -23.87 -11.45
N TYR A 45 1.34 -23.84 -10.32
CA TYR A 45 1.95 -24.06 -9.01
C TYR A 45 0.97 -24.75 -8.06
N GLU A 46 1.34 -25.95 -7.56
CA GLU A 46 0.55 -26.74 -6.60
C GLU A 46 -0.95 -26.87 -6.93
N GLY A 47 -1.28 -27.04 -8.23
CA GLY A 47 -2.68 -27.18 -8.70
C GLY A 47 -3.42 -25.86 -8.90
N THR A 48 -2.73 -24.73 -8.78
CA THR A 48 -3.23 -23.39 -9.06
C THR A 48 -2.44 -22.73 -10.19
N VAL A 49 -2.86 -21.55 -10.64
CA VAL A 49 -2.12 -20.72 -11.58
C VAL A 49 -1.65 -19.45 -10.89
N VAL A 50 -0.35 -19.17 -10.93
CA VAL A 50 0.21 -17.91 -10.42
C VAL A 50 -0.16 -16.76 -11.38
N GLY A 51 -0.67 -15.67 -10.80
CA GLY A 51 -1.13 -14.45 -11.45
C GLY A 51 -2.00 -13.67 -10.46
N GLY A 52 -2.50 -12.50 -10.86
CA GLY A 52 -3.42 -11.75 -10.00
C GLY A 52 -2.77 -11.26 -8.70
N LEU A 53 -1.46 -10.94 -8.71
CA LEU A 53 -0.72 -10.64 -7.48
C LEU A 53 -0.89 -9.17 -7.08
N SER A 54 -1.96 -8.88 -6.34
CA SER A 54 -2.34 -7.54 -5.89
C SER A 54 -1.51 -7.03 -4.71
N SER A 55 -0.87 -7.92 -3.92
CA SER A 55 0.01 -7.49 -2.81
C SER A 55 1.20 -8.40 -2.51
N ILE A 56 2.14 -7.84 -1.72
CA ILE A 56 3.32 -8.53 -1.21
C ILE A 56 3.65 -8.00 0.19
N ASP A 57 4.03 -8.89 1.12
CA ASP A 57 4.60 -8.50 2.41
C ASP A 57 5.75 -9.41 2.86
N TYR A 58 6.85 -8.82 3.33
CA TYR A 58 8.01 -9.55 3.80
C TYR A 58 7.83 -9.98 5.25
N ASP A 59 7.99 -11.28 5.51
CA ASP A 59 7.98 -11.83 6.85
C ASP A 59 9.41 -11.98 7.41
N PRO A 60 9.85 -11.11 8.33
CA PRO A 60 11.18 -11.25 8.93
C PRO A 60 11.33 -12.51 9.79
N ARG A 61 10.25 -13.20 10.16
CA ARG A 61 10.31 -14.44 10.95
C ARG A 61 10.77 -15.64 10.13
N THR A 62 10.32 -15.73 8.88
CA THR A 62 10.61 -16.85 7.98
C THR A 62 11.63 -16.47 6.91
N GLY A 63 11.80 -15.18 6.65
CA GLY A 63 12.57 -14.66 5.52
C GLY A 63 11.91 -14.90 4.17
N GLU A 64 10.60 -15.12 4.15
CA GLU A 64 9.77 -15.29 2.96
C GLU A 64 8.87 -14.07 2.74
N TYR A 65 8.22 -14.04 1.58
CA TYR A 65 7.22 -13.06 1.22
C TYR A 65 5.86 -13.76 1.15
N ALA A 66 4.82 -13.14 1.69
CA ALA A 66 3.43 -13.53 1.50
C ALA A 66 2.82 -12.63 0.42
N LEU A 67 2.07 -13.21 -0.51
CA LEU A 67 1.46 -12.50 -1.64
C LEU A 67 0.01 -12.92 -1.75
N ILE A 68 -0.93 -11.98 -1.83
CA ILE A 68 -2.33 -12.33 -2.08
C ILE A 68 -2.60 -12.41 -3.58
N CYS A 69 -3.63 -13.18 -3.93
CA CYS A 69 -4.13 -13.28 -5.28
C CYS A 69 -5.56 -12.72 -5.33
N ASP A 70 -5.81 -11.78 -6.25
CA ASP A 70 -7.09 -11.09 -6.46
C ASP A 70 -8.15 -11.96 -7.16
N ASP A 71 -7.78 -13.17 -7.63
CA ASP A 71 -8.71 -14.11 -8.23
C ASP A 71 -9.87 -14.42 -7.28
N ARG A 72 -11.05 -13.93 -7.66
CA ARG A 72 -12.33 -14.04 -6.95
C ARG A 72 -12.92 -15.44 -7.01
N SER A 73 -12.08 -16.46 -6.82
CA SER A 73 -12.40 -17.87 -7.01
C SER A 73 -12.87 -18.25 -8.41
N ALA A 74 -12.56 -17.44 -9.43
CA ALA A 74 -13.00 -17.63 -10.81
C ALA A 74 -12.16 -18.68 -11.54
N LEU A 75 -10.83 -18.69 -11.32
CA LEU A 75 -9.92 -19.67 -11.92
C LEU A 75 -9.60 -20.81 -10.95
N ASN A 76 -9.17 -20.48 -9.75
CA ASN A 76 -8.92 -21.40 -8.64
C ASN A 76 -9.48 -20.77 -7.36
N PRO A 77 -9.71 -21.52 -6.26
CA PRO A 77 -10.12 -20.92 -4.99
C PRO A 77 -9.28 -19.69 -4.63
N ALA A 78 -9.92 -18.63 -4.15
CA ALA A 78 -9.24 -17.42 -3.66
C ALA A 78 -8.15 -17.80 -2.66
N ARG A 79 -6.96 -17.22 -2.79
CA ARG A 79 -5.73 -17.80 -2.24
C ARG A 79 -4.66 -16.76 -1.99
N PHE A 80 -3.63 -17.19 -1.28
CA PHE A 80 -2.35 -16.50 -1.22
C PHE A 80 -1.22 -17.45 -1.60
N TYR A 81 -0.07 -16.87 -1.89
CA TYR A 81 1.18 -17.55 -2.13
C TYR A 81 2.22 -17.14 -1.08
N THR A 82 3.17 -18.03 -0.86
CA THR A 82 4.45 -17.69 -0.21
C THR A 82 5.56 -17.85 -1.24
N ALA A 83 6.56 -16.98 -1.18
CA ALA A 83 7.70 -17.03 -2.07
C ALA A 83 8.98 -16.60 -1.37
N LYS A 84 10.12 -17.00 -1.93
CA LYS A 84 11.44 -16.64 -1.45
C LYS A 84 12.32 -16.19 -2.61
N PHE A 85 13.03 -15.09 -2.36
CA PHE A 85 14.06 -14.56 -3.25
C PHE A 85 15.00 -13.65 -2.45
N SER A 86 16.24 -13.53 -2.91
CA SER A 86 17.23 -12.66 -2.29
C SER A 86 17.09 -11.22 -2.80
N VAL A 87 17.16 -10.26 -1.88
CA VAL A 87 17.30 -8.84 -2.22
C VAL A 87 18.58 -8.36 -1.55
N ASP A 88 19.55 -7.93 -2.35
CA ASP A 88 20.77 -7.31 -1.84
C ASP A 88 21.11 -6.04 -2.61
N ALA A 89 22.21 -5.37 -2.25
CA ALA A 89 22.57 -4.10 -2.89
C ALA A 89 22.91 -4.24 -4.39
N LYS A 90 23.22 -5.46 -4.86
CA LYS A 90 23.67 -5.78 -6.22
C LYS A 90 22.56 -6.33 -7.10
N GLY A 91 21.52 -6.92 -6.55
CA GLY A 91 20.44 -7.46 -7.37
C GLY A 91 19.26 -8.08 -6.63
N LEU A 92 18.25 -8.40 -7.43
CA LEU A 92 17.07 -9.17 -7.08
C LEU A 92 17.22 -10.60 -7.64
N GLY A 93 17.24 -11.60 -6.76
CA GLY A 93 17.37 -13.01 -7.13
C GLY A 93 16.07 -13.59 -7.70
N PRO A 94 16.11 -14.80 -8.29
CA PRO A 94 14.93 -15.43 -8.89
C PRO A 94 13.84 -15.70 -7.86
N VAL A 95 12.59 -15.44 -8.25
CA VAL A 95 11.40 -15.70 -7.42
C VAL A 95 11.09 -17.18 -7.40
N THR A 96 11.12 -17.79 -6.21
CA THR A 96 10.74 -19.19 -5.99
C THR A 96 9.51 -19.24 -5.10
N PHE A 97 8.38 -19.73 -5.62
CA PHE A 97 7.19 -19.97 -4.82
C PHE A 97 7.42 -21.17 -3.88
N THR A 98 7.06 -21.02 -2.61
CA THR A 98 7.31 -21.98 -1.53
C THR A 98 6.04 -22.61 -0.95
N GLY A 99 4.87 -22.07 -1.28
CA GLY A 99 3.60 -22.73 -1.01
C GLY A 99 2.40 -21.87 -1.40
N THR A 100 1.22 -22.48 -1.42
CA THR A 100 -0.07 -21.79 -1.57
C THR A 100 -1.13 -22.39 -0.65
N LYS A 101 -2.09 -21.57 -0.21
CA LYS A 101 -3.28 -22.01 0.53
C LYS A 101 -4.50 -21.18 0.11
N PRO A 102 -5.69 -21.79 0.11
CA PRO A 102 -6.92 -21.03 -0.09
C PRO A 102 -7.22 -20.14 1.12
N LEU A 103 -7.81 -18.98 0.89
CA LEU A 103 -8.51 -18.23 1.94
C LEU A 103 -9.84 -18.94 2.23
N LEU A 104 -10.11 -19.19 3.51
CA LEU A 104 -11.26 -19.99 3.93
C LEU A 104 -12.30 -19.14 4.65
N ARG A 105 -13.56 -19.56 4.48
CA ARG A 105 -14.72 -19.05 5.21
C ARG A 105 -14.66 -19.46 6.69
N PRO A 106 -15.46 -18.82 7.57
CA PRO A 106 -15.64 -19.24 8.95
C PRO A 106 -16.00 -20.72 9.15
N ASP A 107 -16.66 -21.36 8.19
CA ASP A 107 -17.01 -22.79 8.23
C ASP A 107 -15.91 -23.72 7.68
N GLY A 108 -14.75 -23.18 7.33
CA GLY A 108 -13.59 -23.91 6.80
C GLY A 108 -13.66 -24.24 5.31
N THR A 109 -14.69 -23.80 4.59
CA THR A 109 -14.81 -24.05 3.15
C THR A 109 -14.28 -22.87 2.32
N PRO A 110 -13.91 -23.07 1.05
CA PRO A 110 -13.48 -21.96 0.18
C PRO A 110 -14.59 -20.96 -0.11
N TYR A 111 -14.20 -19.72 -0.40
CA TYR A 111 -15.10 -18.70 -0.92
C TYR A 111 -15.64 -19.09 -2.32
N PRO A 112 -16.93 -18.83 -2.63
CA PRO A 112 -17.48 -19.09 -3.95
C PRO A 112 -17.06 -18.00 -4.94
N PRO A 113 -17.04 -18.28 -6.25
CA PRO A 113 -16.95 -17.22 -7.25
C PRO A 113 -18.19 -16.34 -7.25
N LEU A 114 -18.07 -15.09 -7.72
CA LEU A 114 -19.18 -14.13 -7.78
C LEU A 114 -20.43 -14.70 -8.49
N ALA A 115 -20.24 -15.45 -9.57
CA ALA A 115 -21.34 -16.10 -10.31
C ALA A 115 -22.13 -17.15 -9.50
N LYS A 116 -21.58 -17.62 -8.38
CA LYS A 116 -22.20 -18.56 -7.44
C LYS A 116 -22.39 -17.94 -6.05
N ASN A 117 -22.33 -16.61 -5.95
CA ASN A 117 -22.55 -15.93 -4.68
C ASN A 117 -23.99 -16.14 -4.20
N ASP A 118 -24.15 -16.38 -2.90
CA ASP A 118 -25.46 -16.45 -2.25
C ASP A 118 -25.66 -15.20 -1.37
N PRO A 119 -26.49 -14.23 -1.80
CA PRO A 119 -26.71 -12.99 -1.06
C PRO A 119 -27.47 -13.21 0.26
N ALA A 120 -28.05 -14.40 0.50
CA ALA A 120 -28.68 -14.72 1.78
C ALA A 120 -27.65 -15.10 2.86
N LEU A 121 -26.41 -15.41 2.49
CA LEU A 121 -25.35 -15.71 3.44
C LEU A 121 -24.80 -14.44 4.11
N PRO A 122 -24.25 -14.55 5.33
CA PRO A 122 -23.53 -13.45 5.97
C PRO A 122 -22.41 -12.90 5.08
N PRO A 123 -22.04 -11.60 5.18
CA PRO A 123 -21.03 -11.00 4.31
C PRO A 123 -19.69 -11.75 4.27
N ASN A 124 -19.23 -12.30 5.40
CA ASN A 124 -17.98 -13.07 5.48
C ASN A 124 -18.06 -14.51 4.94
N MET A 125 -19.22 -14.88 4.38
CA MET A 125 -19.47 -16.16 3.70
C MET A 125 -19.74 -15.99 2.18
N GLN A 126 -19.88 -14.74 1.72
CA GLN A 126 -20.10 -14.35 0.33
C GLN A 126 -18.77 -14.25 -0.44
N THR A 127 -18.82 -14.12 -1.77
CA THR A 127 -17.61 -13.95 -2.59
C THR A 127 -16.74 -12.81 -2.08
N ILE A 128 -15.44 -12.93 -2.29
CA ILE A 128 -14.43 -11.94 -1.91
C ILE A 128 -13.70 -11.43 -3.15
N ASP A 129 -13.01 -10.31 -2.97
CA ASP A 129 -12.14 -9.66 -3.97
C ASP A 129 -10.85 -9.22 -3.26
N PRO A 130 -9.85 -10.12 -3.10
CA PRO A 130 -8.72 -9.88 -2.19
C PRO A 130 -7.65 -8.92 -2.75
N GLU A 131 -7.29 -7.89 -2.00
CA GLU A 131 -6.36 -6.85 -2.48
C GLU A 131 -5.01 -6.81 -1.75
N GLU A 132 -5.01 -6.47 -0.46
CA GLU A 132 -3.77 -6.30 0.29
C GLU A 132 -3.66 -7.34 1.40
N LEU A 133 -2.48 -7.93 1.57
CA LEU A 133 -2.12 -8.81 2.68
C LEU A 133 -0.92 -8.29 3.44
N ARG A 134 -0.99 -8.38 4.78
CA ARG A 134 0.09 -8.06 5.70
C ARG A 134 0.32 -9.17 6.71
N VAL A 135 1.58 -9.41 7.05
CA VAL A 135 1.97 -10.32 8.11
C VAL A 135 1.89 -9.58 9.44
N ASP A 136 1.04 -10.04 10.35
CA ASP A 136 0.87 -9.44 11.67
C ASP A 136 2.19 -9.48 12.45
N PRO A 137 2.75 -8.32 12.83
CA PRO A 137 4.00 -8.28 13.57
C PRO A 137 3.88 -8.79 15.00
N TRP A 138 2.70 -9.11 15.52
CA TRP A 138 2.55 -9.74 16.84
C TRP A 138 2.34 -11.25 16.75
N THR A 139 1.37 -11.69 15.95
CA THR A 139 0.97 -13.11 15.91
C THR A 139 1.60 -13.89 14.76
N GLY A 140 2.09 -13.21 13.73
CA GLY A 140 2.50 -13.82 12.47
C GLY A 140 1.33 -14.32 11.62
N ARG A 141 0.07 -14.07 11.99
CA ARG A 141 -1.11 -14.32 11.13
C ARG A 141 -1.10 -13.40 9.92
N TYR A 142 -1.99 -13.68 8.98
CA TYR A 142 -2.22 -12.78 7.86
C TYR A 142 -3.43 -11.91 8.13
N VAL A 143 -3.31 -10.62 7.83
CA VAL A 143 -4.41 -9.66 7.84
C VAL A 143 -4.52 -9.10 6.44
N TRP A 144 -5.71 -9.16 5.87
CA TRP A 144 -5.92 -8.83 4.48
C TRP A 144 -7.20 -8.04 4.24
N SER A 145 -7.20 -7.20 3.21
CA SER A 145 -8.35 -6.42 2.74
C SER A 145 -9.03 -7.12 1.56
N GLN A 146 -10.31 -6.78 1.37
CA GLN A 146 -11.03 -7.12 0.15
C GLN A 146 -12.06 -6.05 -0.19
N GLU A 147 -12.30 -5.85 -1.48
CA GLU A 147 -13.17 -4.79 -2.01
C GLU A 147 -14.67 -5.07 -1.84
N GLY A 148 -15.05 -6.35 -1.87
CA GLY A 148 -16.45 -6.78 -1.91
C GLY A 148 -17.01 -6.76 -3.33
N GLU A 149 -18.19 -6.16 -3.52
CA GLU A 149 -18.83 -6.03 -4.84
C GLU A 149 -19.89 -4.94 -4.82
N ARG A 150 -19.97 -4.16 -5.90
CA ARG A 150 -21.09 -3.26 -6.17
C ARG A 150 -21.54 -3.41 -7.61
N SER A 151 -22.66 -4.09 -7.80
CA SER A 151 -23.35 -4.16 -9.08
C SER A 151 -24.86 -4.13 -8.88
N ALA A 152 -25.62 -4.19 -9.97
CA ALA A 152 -27.07 -4.38 -9.89
C ALA A 152 -27.44 -5.76 -9.30
N ALA A 153 -26.56 -6.76 -9.42
CA ALA A 153 -26.82 -8.13 -9.00
C ALA A 153 -26.30 -8.46 -7.60
N ALA A 154 -25.30 -7.74 -7.10
CA ALA A 154 -24.67 -7.99 -5.81
C ALA A 154 -24.21 -6.70 -5.13
N ARG A 155 -24.35 -6.66 -3.81
CA ARG A 155 -23.82 -5.60 -2.95
C ARG A 155 -23.18 -6.26 -1.74
N ILE A 156 -21.86 -6.34 -1.75
CA ILE A 156 -21.03 -7.03 -0.76
C ILE A 156 -20.11 -5.98 -0.16
N ASP A 157 -20.12 -5.86 1.16
CA ASP A 157 -19.27 -4.91 1.87
C ASP A 157 -17.78 -5.27 1.69
N PRO A 158 -16.88 -4.26 1.61
CA PRO A 158 -15.46 -4.51 1.81
C PRO A 158 -15.19 -4.99 3.25
N SER A 159 -14.01 -5.57 3.49
CA SER A 159 -13.65 -6.04 4.83
C SER A 159 -12.15 -6.08 5.03
N ILE A 160 -11.72 -6.01 6.29
CA ILE A 160 -10.36 -6.33 6.73
C ILE A 160 -10.46 -7.58 7.60
N ARG A 161 -9.79 -8.65 7.22
CA ARG A 161 -9.96 -9.98 7.80
C ARG A 161 -8.62 -10.54 8.28
N GLU A 162 -8.66 -11.24 9.41
CA GLU A 162 -7.54 -12.02 9.91
C GLU A 162 -7.72 -13.50 9.53
N ALA A 163 -6.63 -14.12 9.08
CA ALA A 163 -6.55 -15.54 8.77
C ALA A 163 -5.29 -16.17 9.39
N GLU A 164 -5.40 -17.45 9.74
CA GLU A 164 -4.22 -18.27 10.05
C GLU A 164 -3.37 -18.49 8.78
N ARG A 165 -2.13 -18.95 8.95
CA ARG A 165 -1.20 -19.19 7.83
C ARG A 165 -1.59 -20.36 6.93
N ASP A 166 -2.61 -21.13 7.30
CA ASP A 166 -3.22 -22.14 6.45
C ASP A 166 -4.45 -21.61 5.69
N GLY A 167 -4.80 -20.33 5.89
CA GLY A 167 -5.93 -19.65 5.29
C GLY A 167 -7.23 -19.72 6.10
N SER A 168 -7.23 -20.41 7.24
CA SER A 168 -8.41 -20.51 8.11
C SER A 168 -8.83 -19.13 8.64
N TYR A 169 -10.12 -18.83 8.55
CA TYR A 169 -10.71 -17.60 9.10
C TYR A 169 -10.46 -17.47 10.60
N VAL A 170 -10.12 -16.26 11.06
CA VAL A 170 -10.01 -15.93 12.49
C VAL A 170 -11.11 -14.95 12.89
N ARG A 171 -11.13 -13.75 12.30
CA ARG A 171 -12.12 -12.69 12.58
C ARG A 171 -12.08 -11.60 11.52
N ASP A 172 -13.13 -10.80 11.46
CA ASP A 172 -13.13 -9.52 10.74
C ASP A 172 -12.84 -8.37 11.71
N LEU A 173 -12.06 -7.39 11.28
CA LEU A 173 -12.00 -6.09 11.94
C LEU A 173 -13.21 -5.26 11.50
N PRO A 174 -13.79 -4.45 12.40
CA PRO A 174 -14.81 -3.50 11.99
C PRO A 174 -14.22 -2.48 11.02
N ILE A 175 -15.04 -2.07 10.05
CA ILE A 175 -14.77 -0.94 9.16
C ILE A 175 -15.73 0.21 9.47
N PRO A 176 -15.34 1.47 9.21
CA PRO A 176 -16.21 2.63 9.29
C PRO A 176 -17.53 2.46 8.53
N ALA A 177 -18.62 3.04 9.06
CA ALA A 177 -19.94 2.94 8.43
C ALA A 177 -19.99 3.57 7.03
N ASN A 178 -19.16 4.58 6.77
CA ASN A 178 -19.06 5.21 5.45
C ASN A 178 -18.30 4.34 4.43
N GLU A 179 -17.59 3.29 4.85
CA GLU A 179 -16.92 2.34 3.97
C GLU A 179 -17.77 1.09 3.69
N LYS A 180 -18.98 1.00 4.27
CA LYS A 180 -19.94 -0.06 3.93
C LYS A 180 -20.71 0.30 2.66
N MET A 181 -21.08 -0.71 1.90
CA MET A 181 -21.87 -0.54 0.69
C MET A 181 -23.32 -0.17 1.04
N ALA A 182 -23.73 1.05 0.71
CA ALA A 182 -25.12 1.49 0.75
C ALA A 182 -25.65 1.79 -0.66
N GLU A 183 -26.96 2.00 -0.81
CA GLU A 183 -27.56 2.30 -2.11
C GLU A 183 -26.95 3.55 -2.76
N THR A 184 -26.83 4.63 -1.99
CA THR A 184 -26.40 5.96 -2.47
C THR A 184 -25.11 6.47 -1.80
N ALA A 185 -24.45 5.63 -1.01
CA ALA A 185 -23.22 5.96 -0.28
C ALA A 185 -22.29 4.75 -0.18
N GLY A 186 -21.05 5.00 0.22
CA GLY A 186 -20.01 3.99 0.36
C GLY A 186 -19.10 3.89 -0.85
N PRO A 187 -18.24 2.86 -0.89
CA PRO A 187 -17.29 2.65 -1.95
C PRO A 187 -17.97 2.44 -3.30
N ARG A 188 -17.24 2.75 -4.37
CA ARG A 188 -17.62 2.45 -5.75
C ARG A 188 -17.22 1.00 -6.08
N GLN A 189 -17.70 0.51 -7.22
CA GLN A 189 -17.24 -0.79 -7.72
C GLN A 189 -15.77 -0.67 -8.14
N ASN A 190 -14.93 -1.62 -7.72
CA ASN A 190 -13.50 -1.68 -8.09
C ASN A 190 -12.75 -0.39 -7.71
N LEU A 191 -13.04 0.13 -6.51
CA LEU A 191 -12.47 1.36 -5.93
C LEU A 191 -12.60 1.38 -4.38
N ALA A 192 -12.70 0.21 -3.75
CA ALA A 192 -12.94 0.01 -2.33
C ALA A 192 -11.64 -0.22 -1.55
N LEU A 193 -11.60 -1.11 -0.55
CA LEU A 193 -10.41 -1.27 0.30
C LEU A 193 -9.29 -2.03 -0.43
N GLU A 194 -8.30 -1.26 -0.87
CA GLU A 194 -7.06 -1.74 -1.49
C GLU A 194 -5.95 -1.75 -0.45
N GLY A 195 -5.31 -0.60 -0.19
CA GLY A 195 -4.16 -0.52 0.72
C GLY A 195 -4.45 -0.84 2.21
N LEU A 196 -3.51 -1.57 2.83
CA LEU A 196 -3.53 -1.97 4.25
C LEU A 196 -2.10 -2.01 4.82
N THR A 197 -1.88 -1.53 6.05
CA THR A 197 -0.59 -1.68 6.74
C THR A 197 -0.71 -1.69 8.26
N PHE A 198 0.33 -2.21 8.92
CA PHE A 198 0.51 -2.08 10.37
C PHE A 198 1.36 -0.86 10.69
N ALA A 199 0.98 -0.15 11.76
CA ALA A 199 1.72 0.98 12.31
C ALA A 199 1.74 0.93 13.84
N GLY A 200 2.55 1.80 14.48
CA GLY A 200 2.68 1.84 15.94
C GLY A 200 3.13 0.49 16.51
N PHE A 201 4.13 -0.12 15.88
CA PHE A 201 4.61 -1.47 16.14
C PHE A 201 3.52 -2.55 16.10
N GLY A 202 2.54 -2.40 15.19
CA GLY A 202 1.43 -3.36 15.05
C GLY A 202 0.25 -3.14 15.99
N SER A 203 0.26 -2.08 16.80
CA SER A 203 -0.91 -1.72 17.62
C SER A 203 -2.04 -1.06 16.80
N LEU A 204 -1.68 -0.48 15.66
CA LEU A 204 -2.59 0.18 14.73
C LEU A 204 -2.62 -0.55 13.39
N VAL A 205 -3.81 -0.53 12.80
CA VAL A 205 -4.06 -0.91 11.40
C VAL A 205 -4.47 0.35 10.67
N ALA A 206 -3.79 0.67 9.57
CA ALA A 206 -4.19 1.72 8.66
C ALA A 206 -4.62 1.10 7.33
N SER A 207 -5.73 1.57 6.78
CA SER A 207 -6.27 1.14 5.49
C SER A 207 -6.65 2.33 4.62
N SER A 208 -6.78 2.11 3.33
CA SER A 208 -7.19 3.14 2.37
C SER A 208 -8.23 2.60 1.39
N VAL A 209 -9.20 3.43 1.04
CA VAL A 209 -10.04 3.17 -0.13
C VAL A 209 -9.34 3.64 -1.42
N GLU A 210 -9.41 2.85 -2.48
CA GLU A 210 -8.73 3.09 -3.77
C GLU A 210 -9.15 4.43 -4.37
N GLY A 211 -10.45 4.76 -4.27
CA GLY A 211 -11.08 5.92 -4.87
C GLY A 211 -11.97 6.72 -3.91
N PRO A 212 -12.54 7.84 -4.36
CA PRO A 212 -13.52 8.58 -3.57
C PRO A 212 -14.79 7.75 -3.37
N LEU A 213 -15.36 7.80 -2.18
CA LEU A 213 -16.69 7.24 -1.93
C LEU A 213 -17.74 7.95 -2.80
N LEU A 214 -18.89 7.32 -3.04
CA LEU A 214 -19.97 7.88 -3.87
C LEU A 214 -20.37 9.29 -3.42
N GLN A 215 -20.49 9.49 -2.11
CA GLN A 215 -20.89 10.77 -1.52
C GLN A 215 -19.75 11.79 -1.44
N ASP A 216 -18.49 11.41 -1.67
CA ASP A 216 -17.33 12.29 -1.52
C ASP A 216 -17.04 13.13 -2.77
N GLY A 217 -17.67 12.79 -3.90
CA GLY A 217 -17.52 13.52 -5.16
C GLY A 217 -17.14 12.62 -6.32
N PRO A 218 -16.85 13.21 -7.50
CA PRO A 218 -16.43 12.46 -8.68
C PRO A 218 -15.03 11.85 -8.51
N GLU A 219 -14.77 10.80 -9.29
CA GLU A 219 -13.43 10.25 -9.47
C GLU A 219 -12.48 11.27 -10.14
N ALA A 220 -11.18 11.05 -9.96
CA ALA A 220 -10.18 11.84 -10.62
C ALA A 220 -10.29 11.70 -12.15
N ASN A 221 -10.01 12.78 -12.86
CA ASN A 221 -9.97 12.83 -14.32
C ASN A 221 -8.74 13.64 -14.76
N THR A 222 -8.61 13.92 -16.05
CA THR A 222 -7.45 14.64 -16.60
C THR A 222 -7.36 16.10 -16.17
N THR A 223 -8.44 16.67 -15.64
CA THR A 223 -8.53 18.09 -15.25
C THR A 223 -8.57 18.29 -13.73
N SER A 224 -9.08 17.33 -12.96
CA SER A 224 -9.21 17.39 -11.49
C SER A 224 -8.78 16.08 -10.83
N GLY A 225 -8.10 16.17 -9.68
CA GLY A 225 -7.88 15.02 -8.80
C GLY A 225 -9.16 14.67 -8.02
N ALA A 226 -9.03 13.79 -7.03
CA ALA A 226 -10.11 13.39 -6.12
C ALA A 226 -9.61 13.28 -4.68
N LEU A 227 -10.53 13.18 -3.72
CA LEU A 227 -10.22 12.88 -2.33
C LEU A 227 -10.73 11.49 -1.97
N SER A 228 -9.82 10.60 -1.60
CA SER A 228 -10.16 9.32 -0.98
C SER A 228 -9.89 9.37 0.53
N ARG A 229 -10.08 8.25 1.23
CA ARG A 229 -10.00 8.19 2.70
C ARG A 229 -8.93 7.18 3.14
N ILE A 230 -8.15 7.56 4.15
CA ILE A 230 -7.27 6.68 4.91
C ILE A 230 -7.84 6.54 6.31
N THR A 231 -8.13 5.33 6.73
CA THR A 231 -8.68 4.99 8.04
C THR A 231 -7.56 4.47 8.94
N VAL A 232 -7.50 4.96 10.18
CA VAL A 232 -6.59 4.45 11.21
C VAL A 232 -7.43 3.90 12.35
N GLN A 233 -7.21 2.63 12.68
CA GLN A 233 -7.92 1.95 13.76
C GLN A 233 -6.97 1.19 14.67
N SER A 234 -7.40 0.98 15.90
CA SER A 234 -6.74 0.01 16.77
C SER A 234 -6.91 -1.38 16.18
N ARG A 235 -5.88 -2.23 16.31
CA ARG A 235 -5.99 -3.66 15.96
C ARG A 235 -7.10 -4.41 16.71
N PHE A 236 -7.65 -3.82 17.78
CA PHE A 236 -8.76 -4.39 18.55
C PHE A 236 -10.13 -3.95 18.05
N GLY A 237 -10.19 -3.09 17.02
CA GLY A 237 -11.42 -2.69 16.34
C GLY A 237 -11.79 -1.21 16.42
N PRO A 238 -11.55 -0.46 17.53
CA PRO A 238 -11.93 0.95 17.56
C PRO A 238 -11.29 1.76 16.43
N VAL A 239 -12.12 2.40 15.59
CA VAL A 239 -11.67 3.37 14.60
C VAL A 239 -11.28 4.66 15.31
N LEU A 240 -10.07 5.14 15.07
CA LEU A 240 -9.48 6.24 15.83
C LEU A 240 -9.49 7.56 15.06
N ALA A 241 -9.27 7.50 13.75
CA ALA A 241 -9.25 8.66 12.88
C ALA A 241 -9.47 8.26 11.43
N GLN A 242 -9.88 9.22 10.62
CA GLN A 242 -9.87 9.08 9.17
C GLN A 242 -9.32 10.37 8.55
N TYR A 243 -8.55 10.27 7.47
CA TYR A 243 -7.89 11.41 6.83
C TYR A 243 -8.19 11.45 5.34
N ALA A 244 -8.35 12.65 4.79
CA ALA A 244 -8.50 12.84 3.35
C ALA A 244 -7.15 12.68 2.65
N TYR A 245 -7.10 11.79 1.66
CA TYR A 245 -5.95 11.57 0.80
C TYR A 245 -6.17 12.24 -0.56
N PRO A 246 -5.28 13.17 -0.99
CA PRO A 246 -5.42 13.87 -2.26
C PRO A 246 -4.81 13.07 -3.42
N GLN A 247 -5.67 12.47 -4.22
CA GLN A 247 -5.30 11.72 -5.42
C GLN A 247 -4.89 12.66 -6.55
N GLU A 248 -3.93 12.21 -7.35
CA GLU A 248 -3.55 12.93 -8.56
C GLU A 248 -4.65 12.88 -9.62
N LYS A 249 -4.49 13.74 -10.63
CA LYS A 249 -5.25 13.65 -11.87
C LYS A 249 -4.85 12.39 -12.64
N VAL A 250 -5.77 11.92 -13.48
CA VAL A 250 -5.42 10.98 -14.54
C VAL A 250 -4.38 11.64 -15.44
N PHE A 251 -3.25 10.96 -15.65
CA PHE A 251 -2.04 11.57 -16.19
C PHE A 251 -2.06 11.85 -17.71
N ALA A 252 -2.98 11.23 -18.44
CA ALA A 252 -3.12 11.38 -19.89
C ALA A 252 -4.58 11.19 -20.32
N SER A 253 -4.93 11.75 -21.47
CA SER A 253 -6.21 11.47 -22.11
C SER A 253 -6.19 10.09 -22.78
N PRO A 254 -7.27 9.30 -22.68
CA PRO A 254 -7.36 8.01 -23.34
C PRO A 254 -7.45 8.14 -24.86
N ASN A 255 -6.98 7.11 -25.56
CA ASN A 255 -7.10 6.96 -27.01
C ASN A 255 -7.72 5.58 -27.34
N PRO A 256 -8.94 5.53 -27.94
CA PRO A 256 -9.75 6.66 -28.42
C PRO A 256 -10.34 7.53 -27.28
N PRO A 257 -10.73 8.78 -27.57
CA PRO A 257 -11.38 9.65 -26.58
C PRO A 257 -12.61 8.99 -25.95
N GLY A 258 -12.74 9.09 -24.63
CA GLY A 258 -13.84 8.48 -23.86
C GLY A 258 -13.61 7.02 -23.46
N ALA A 259 -12.50 6.39 -23.85
CA ALA A 259 -12.12 5.07 -23.35
C ALA A 259 -11.69 5.11 -21.86
N PHE A 260 -11.55 3.93 -21.26
CA PHE A 260 -11.30 3.77 -19.83
C PHE A 260 -9.98 4.44 -19.39
N ALA A 261 -10.06 5.19 -18.30
CA ALA A 261 -8.94 5.82 -17.65
C ALA A 261 -9.24 5.98 -16.15
N THR A 262 -8.31 5.56 -15.29
CA THR A 262 -8.48 5.61 -13.83
C THR A 262 -7.18 5.99 -13.14
N THR A 263 -7.30 6.44 -11.89
CA THR A 263 -6.18 6.54 -10.96
C THR A 263 -6.69 6.33 -9.54
N GLY A 264 -5.94 5.57 -8.75
CA GLY A 264 -6.38 5.18 -7.42
C GLY A 264 -5.21 4.75 -6.53
N VAL A 265 -5.51 4.55 -5.25
CA VAL A 265 -4.53 4.05 -4.25
C VAL A 265 -4.53 2.52 -4.24
N SER A 266 -3.46 1.90 -4.71
CA SER A 266 -3.34 0.42 -4.75
C SER A 266 -2.67 -0.17 -3.51
N ALA A 267 -1.73 0.55 -2.88
CA ALA A 267 -1.08 0.06 -1.66
C ALA A 267 -0.78 1.14 -0.63
N LEU A 268 -0.75 0.71 0.63
CA LEU A 268 -0.38 1.52 1.79
C LEU A 268 0.70 0.78 2.59
N LEU A 269 1.76 1.49 3.00
CA LEU A 269 2.88 0.89 3.73
C LEU A 269 3.41 1.87 4.77
N ALA A 270 3.46 1.49 6.04
CA ALA A 270 4.06 2.35 7.07
C ALA A 270 5.53 2.64 6.73
N VAL A 271 5.94 3.92 6.80
CA VAL A 271 7.34 4.28 6.56
C VAL A 271 8.19 3.68 7.67
N ASP A 272 7.85 3.96 8.93
CA ASP A 272 8.50 3.41 10.10
C ASP A 272 7.43 2.88 11.07
N GLN A 273 7.67 1.72 11.68
CA GLN A 273 6.73 1.14 12.63
C GLN A 273 6.57 1.99 13.90
N ALA A 274 7.57 2.80 14.26
CA ALA A 274 7.53 3.70 15.41
C ALA A 274 6.73 4.99 15.16
N ASP A 275 6.62 5.43 13.91
CA ASP A 275 5.92 6.65 13.52
C ASP A 275 4.57 6.31 12.86
N PRO A 276 3.45 6.39 13.61
CA PRO A 276 2.13 6.07 13.08
C PRO A 276 1.52 7.18 12.22
N THR A 277 2.26 8.25 11.88
CA THR A 277 1.73 9.33 11.02
C THR A 277 2.28 9.31 9.61
N ARG A 278 3.33 8.54 9.32
CA ARG A 278 3.99 8.52 8.01
C ARG A 278 3.80 7.20 7.27
N TYR A 279 3.30 7.31 6.04
CA TYR A 279 3.02 6.18 5.17
C TYR A 279 3.58 6.42 3.78
N LEU A 280 3.98 5.35 3.10
CA LEU A 280 4.06 5.30 1.66
C LEU A 280 2.68 4.94 1.12
N VAL A 281 2.29 5.61 0.04
CA VAL A 281 1.06 5.35 -0.72
C VAL A 281 1.44 5.14 -2.17
N MET A 282 1.06 4.00 -2.74
CA MET A 282 1.18 3.76 -4.17
C MET A 282 -0.08 4.26 -4.86
N GLU A 283 0.09 5.16 -5.82
CA GLU A 283 -0.94 5.47 -6.80
C GLU A 283 -0.64 4.78 -8.12
N ARG A 284 -1.64 4.06 -8.59
CA ARG A 284 -1.65 3.38 -9.86
C ARG A 284 -2.68 4.04 -10.75
N SER A 285 -2.25 4.42 -11.95
CA SER A 285 -3.13 4.92 -13.00
C SER A 285 -3.03 4.03 -14.22
N PHE A 286 -4.16 3.76 -14.86
CA PHE A 286 -4.20 3.11 -16.18
C PHE A 286 -4.99 3.98 -17.14
N VAL A 287 -4.48 4.15 -18.36
CA VAL A 287 -5.16 4.91 -19.42
C VAL A 287 -5.12 4.11 -20.72
N THR A 288 -6.31 3.81 -21.26
CA THR A 288 -6.46 3.08 -22.52
C THR A 288 -5.71 3.78 -23.65
N GLY A 289 -4.87 3.04 -24.38
CA GLY A 289 -4.04 3.56 -25.47
C GLY A 289 -2.77 4.31 -25.02
N VAL A 290 -2.49 4.37 -23.72
CA VAL A 290 -1.28 4.98 -23.14
C VAL A 290 -0.53 4.01 -22.22
N GLY A 291 -1.23 3.30 -21.34
CA GLY A 291 -0.66 2.32 -20.42
C GLY A 291 -0.70 2.75 -18.95
N ASN A 292 0.17 2.15 -18.15
CA ASN A 292 0.23 2.35 -16.70
C ASN A 292 1.12 3.55 -16.32
N LYS A 293 0.79 4.18 -15.19
CA LYS A 293 1.66 5.10 -14.47
C LYS A 293 1.62 4.80 -12.99
N ILE A 294 2.78 4.46 -12.42
CA ILE A 294 2.90 4.04 -11.02
C ILE A 294 3.77 5.05 -10.28
N ARG A 295 3.20 5.67 -9.24
CA ARG A 295 3.90 6.67 -8.42
C ARG A 295 3.76 6.31 -6.95
N ILE A 296 4.87 6.38 -6.22
CA ILE A 296 4.92 6.16 -4.78
C ILE A 296 5.10 7.52 -4.11
N TYR A 297 4.19 7.85 -3.22
CA TYR A 297 4.22 9.06 -2.41
C TYR A 297 4.53 8.73 -0.98
N GLU A 298 5.25 9.62 -0.32
CA GLU A 298 5.25 9.66 1.13
C GLU A 298 4.19 10.65 1.59
N ILE A 299 3.39 10.25 2.58
CA ILE A 299 2.42 11.12 3.24
C ILE A 299 2.69 11.27 4.73
N ASP A 300 2.21 12.38 5.29
CA ASP A 300 2.18 12.65 6.72
C ASP A 300 0.78 13.09 7.15
N THR A 301 0.16 12.34 8.06
CA THR A 301 -1.16 12.65 8.63
C THR A 301 -1.10 13.76 9.68
N LYS A 302 0.09 14.14 10.15
CA LYS A 302 0.25 15.17 11.18
C LYS A 302 -0.31 16.51 10.74
N GLY A 303 -1.32 16.97 11.49
CA GLY A 303 -1.98 18.24 11.25
C GLY A 303 -2.92 18.23 10.03
N ALA A 304 -3.25 17.05 9.49
CA ALA A 304 -4.43 16.85 8.65
C ALA A 304 -5.71 16.96 9.51
N THR A 305 -6.84 17.23 8.88
CA THR A 305 -8.15 17.22 9.55
C THR A 305 -8.60 15.77 9.74
N ASP A 306 -9.02 15.41 10.95
CA ASP A 306 -9.74 14.16 11.18
C ASP A 306 -11.16 14.28 10.61
N ILE A 307 -11.45 13.47 9.60
CA ILE A 307 -12.70 13.45 8.82
C ILE A 307 -13.58 12.25 9.15
N LEU A 308 -13.30 11.52 10.24
CA LEU A 308 -14.10 10.35 10.63
C LEU A 308 -15.60 10.68 10.76
N ASN A 309 -15.91 11.86 11.28
CA ASN A 309 -17.28 12.36 11.44
C ASN A 309 -17.73 13.30 10.30
N THR A 310 -17.00 13.34 9.18
CA THR A 310 -17.36 14.12 7.99
C THR A 310 -18.14 13.25 7.01
N PRO A 311 -19.46 13.48 6.83
CA PRO A 311 -20.30 12.61 6.01
C PRO A 311 -19.91 12.55 4.53
N SER A 312 -19.38 13.66 4.01
CA SER A 312 -19.02 13.83 2.59
C SER A 312 -17.85 14.79 2.45
N LEU A 313 -16.94 14.49 1.51
CA LEU A 313 -15.84 15.37 1.10
C LEU A 313 -16.17 16.25 -0.12
N ALA A 314 -17.41 16.27 -0.60
CA ALA A 314 -17.79 17.01 -1.81
C ALA A 314 -17.59 18.53 -1.69
N ASP A 315 -17.70 19.10 -0.47
CA ASP A 315 -17.35 20.50 -0.17
C ASP A 315 -16.12 20.55 0.75
N ALA A 316 -14.98 20.05 0.26
CA ALA A 316 -13.72 19.92 1.00
C ALA A 316 -13.06 21.26 1.43
N LYS A 317 -13.72 22.42 1.32
CA LYS A 317 -13.14 23.74 1.63
C LYS A 317 -12.60 23.89 3.05
N LYS A 318 -13.10 23.08 3.99
CA LYS A 318 -12.67 23.06 5.41
C LYS A 318 -11.82 21.84 5.78
N VAL A 319 -11.57 20.94 4.82
CA VAL A 319 -10.77 19.74 5.04
C VAL A 319 -9.34 20.05 4.64
N LYS A 320 -8.42 19.89 5.59
CA LYS A 320 -6.98 19.88 5.29
C LYS A 320 -6.55 18.43 5.06
N PRO A 321 -6.28 18.02 3.81
CA PRO A 321 -5.82 16.66 3.51
C PRO A 321 -4.41 16.40 4.07
N VAL A 322 -3.99 15.14 4.04
CA VAL A 322 -2.63 14.74 4.40
C VAL A 322 -1.60 15.50 3.56
N LYS A 323 -0.43 15.77 4.12
CA LYS A 323 0.70 16.25 3.32
C LYS A 323 1.20 15.10 2.48
N LYS A 324 1.59 15.38 1.23
CA LYS A 324 2.01 14.38 0.25
C LYS A 324 3.23 14.88 -0.51
N ARG A 325 4.21 14.00 -0.73
CA ARG A 325 5.43 14.27 -1.49
C ARG A 325 5.76 13.06 -2.37
N LEU A 326 6.08 13.29 -3.63
CA LEU A 326 6.54 12.23 -4.53
C LEU A 326 7.86 11.64 -4.02
N LEU A 327 7.91 10.32 -3.88
CA LEU A 327 9.11 9.57 -3.53
C LEU A 327 9.72 8.90 -4.77
N ALA A 328 8.89 8.27 -5.61
CA ALA A 328 9.30 7.57 -6.82
C ALA A 328 8.22 7.68 -7.91
N ASP A 329 8.63 7.88 -9.16
CA ASP A 329 7.83 7.56 -10.35
C ASP A 329 8.53 6.39 -11.04
N LEU A 330 7.83 5.27 -11.27
CA LEU A 330 8.47 4.08 -11.83
C LEU A 330 9.00 4.30 -13.26
N ALA A 331 8.47 5.31 -13.97
CA ALA A 331 8.95 5.70 -15.29
C ALA A 331 10.40 6.24 -15.28
N ASP A 332 10.92 6.66 -14.11
CA ASP A 332 12.29 7.18 -13.99
C ASP A 332 13.35 6.06 -13.87
N PHE A 333 12.94 4.80 -13.73
CA PHE A 333 13.84 3.65 -13.60
C PHE A 333 13.94 2.87 -14.91
N LYS A 334 15.10 2.24 -15.12
CA LYS A 334 15.38 1.41 -16.29
C LYS A 334 14.77 0.00 -16.14
N LEU A 335 13.44 -0.05 -16.07
CA LEU A 335 12.67 -1.29 -16.07
C LEU A 335 12.41 -1.73 -17.52
N SER A 336 12.24 -3.03 -17.76
CA SER A 336 11.83 -3.54 -19.07
C SER A 336 10.40 -3.11 -19.43
N THR A 337 9.55 -2.94 -18.42
CA THR A 337 8.20 -2.38 -18.52
C THR A 337 7.76 -1.81 -17.17
N VAL A 338 6.74 -0.95 -17.18
CA VAL A 338 5.99 -0.54 -16.00
C VAL A 338 4.56 -1.03 -16.19
N ASP A 339 4.20 -2.11 -15.48
CA ASP A 339 2.88 -2.72 -15.57
C ASP A 339 1.98 -2.34 -14.37
N ASN A 340 0.91 -3.09 -14.13
CA ASN A 340 -0.07 -2.91 -13.06
C ASN A 340 0.53 -3.21 -11.67
N VAL A 341 1.52 -2.43 -11.25
CA VAL A 341 2.16 -2.55 -9.93
C VAL A 341 1.15 -2.14 -8.86
N GLU A 342 0.82 -3.06 -7.96
CA GLU A 342 -0.23 -2.89 -6.96
C GLU A 342 0.29 -3.13 -5.54
N GLY A 343 1.22 -4.07 -5.34
CA GLY A 343 1.76 -4.38 -4.02
C GLY A 343 3.08 -3.71 -3.68
N MET A 344 3.30 -3.41 -2.39
CA MET A 344 4.62 -3.02 -1.88
C MET A 344 4.90 -3.48 -0.45
N THR A 345 6.18 -3.76 -0.15
CA THR A 345 6.67 -4.03 1.20
C THR A 345 8.10 -3.57 1.40
N TRP A 346 8.48 -3.38 2.66
CA TRP A 346 9.88 -3.26 3.02
C TRP A 346 10.53 -4.64 3.06
N GLY A 347 11.57 -4.84 2.28
CA GLY A 347 12.42 -6.02 2.37
C GLY A 347 13.51 -5.88 3.45
N PRO A 348 14.52 -6.76 3.41
CA PRO A 348 15.68 -6.69 4.29
C PRO A 348 16.39 -5.33 4.23
N ARG A 349 16.97 -4.90 5.36
CA ARG A 349 17.89 -3.75 5.35
C ARG A 349 19.15 -4.10 4.57
N LEU A 350 19.61 -3.17 3.74
CA LEU A 350 20.82 -3.36 2.95
C LEU A 350 22.06 -3.03 3.80
N PRO A 351 23.23 -3.67 3.54
CA PRO A 351 24.45 -3.45 4.33
C PRO A 351 24.95 -2.00 4.37
N ASN A 352 24.56 -1.19 3.38
CA ASN A 352 24.93 0.22 3.26
C ASN A 352 23.96 1.18 3.97
N GLY A 353 22.99 0.66 4.75
CA GLY A 353 22.00 1.45 5.49
C GLY A 353 20.81 1.94 4.65
N GLU A 354 20.73 1.59 3.37
CA GLU A 354 19.53 1.76 2.55
C GLU A 354 18.47 0.71 2.95
N ARG A 355 17.19 1.03 2.72
CA ARG A 355 16.10 0.07 2.86
C ARG A 355 15.71 -0.44 1.48
N SER A 356 15.46 -1.74 1.36
CA SER A 356 14.88 -2.30 0.14
C SER A 356 13.36 -2.11 0.17
N LEU A 357 12.81 -1.49 -0.87
CA LEU A 357 11.38 -1.45 -1.14
C LEU A 357 11.11 -2.42 -2.28
N VAL A 358 10.30 -3.45 -2.01
CA VAL A 358 9.97 -4.51 -2.97
C VAL A 358 8.53 -4.30 -3.42
N LEU A 359 8.32 -4.34 -4.73
CA LEU A 359 7.03 -4.12 -5.39
C LEU A 359 6.65 -5.37 -6.20
N VAL A 360 5.36 -5.58 -6.40
CA VAL A 360 4.83 -6.63 -7.28
C VAL A 360 3.74 -6.07 -8.19
N SER A 361 3.70 -6.53 -9.44
CA SER A 361 2.59 -6.26 -10.36
C SER A 361 1.64 -7.42 -10.49
N ASP A 362 0.38 -7.04 -10.57
CA ASP A 362 -0.69 -7.87 -11.01
C ASP A 362 -0.66 -7.97 -12.54
N ASN A 363 -0.89 -9.17 -13.08
CA ASN A 363 -0.98 -9.38 -14.52
C ASN A 363 -2.42 -9.53 -15.01
N ASN A 364 -3.42 -9.37 -14.16
CA ASN A 364 -4.85 -9.62 -14.38
C ASN A 364 -5.12 -10.99 -15.05
N PHE A 365 -4.23 -11.97 -14.86
CA PHE A 365 -4.19 -13.22 -15.63
C PHE A 365 -4.19 -13.04 -17.16
N SER A 366 -3.77 -11.87 -17.64
CA SER A 366 -3.71 -11.50 -19.04
C SER A 366 -2.36 -11.84 -19.66
N ALA A 367 -2.39 -12.37 -20.89
CA ALA A 367 -1.17 -12.64 -21.65
C ALA A 367 -0.40 -11.37 -22.07
N THR A 368 -1.03 -10.20 -22.01
CA THR A 368 -0.43 -8.91 -22.39
C THR A 368 0.13 -8.12 -21.22
N GLN A 369 -0.02 -8.61 -20.00
CA GLN A 369 0.56 -8.03 -18.79
C GLN A 369 1.56 -9.02 -18.18
N VAL A 370 2.42 -8.52 -17.29
CA VAL A 370 3.47 -9.32 -16.67
C VAL A 370 3.33 -9.34 -15.15
N THR A 371 3.66 -10.48 -14.55
CA THR A 371 3.92 -10.56 -13.11
C THR A 371 5.37 -10.16 -12.87
N GLN A 372 5.59 -8.92 -12.45
CA GLN A 372 6.89 -8.28 -12.28
C GLN A 372 7.16 -8.02 -10.81
N PHE A 373 8.35 -8.37 -10.35
CA PHE A 373 8.88 -8.02 -9.05
C PHE A 373 9.95 -6.97 -9.23
N ILE A 374 9.88 -5.87 -8.48
CA ILE A 374 10.81 -4.75 -8.58
C ILE A 374 11.40 -4.50 -7.20
N ALA A 375 12.71 -4.29 -7.12
CA ALA A 375 13.37 -3.87 -5.89
C ALA A 375 14.03 -2.52 -6.07
N LEU A 376 13.72 -1.57 -5.18
CA LEU A 376 14.33 -0.25 -5.10
C LEU A 376 15.13 -0.12 -3.81
N ALA A 377 16.29 0.53 -3.86
CA ALA A 377 17.02 0.97 -2.68
C ALA A 377 16.60 2.39 -2.33
N VAL A 378 16.09 2.57 -1.11
CA VAL A 378 15.64 3.86 -0.58
C VAL A 378 16.64 4.35 0.47
N PRO A 379 17.31 5.50 0.23
CA PRO A 379 18.20 6.11 1.21
C PRO A 379 17.45 6.52 2.48
N SER A 380 18.04 6.28 3.65
CA SER A 380 17.39 6.59 4.93
C SER A 380 17.06 8.08 5.09
N GLU A 381 17.83 8.98 4.49
CA GLU A 381 17.55 10.43 4.50
C GLU A 381 16.33 10.85 3.68
N ARG A 382 15.76 9.94 2.87
CA ARG A 382 14.53 10.18 2.10
C ARG A 382 13.26 9.76 2.85
N LEU A 383 13.39 9.18 4.03
CA LEU A 383 12.34 8.52 4.82
C LEU A 383 12.08 9.17 6.17
#